data_AF-A0A818YD85-F1
#
_entry.id   AF-A0A818YD85-F1
#
_cell.length_a   1.000
_cell.length_b   1.000
_cell.length_c   1.000
_cell.angle_alpha   90.00
_cell.angle_beta   90.00
_cell.angle_gamma   90.00
#
_symmetry.space_group_name_H-M   'P 1'
#
loop_
_entity.id
_entity.type
_entity.pdbx_description
1 polymer ?
#
loop_
_entity_poly.entity_id
_entity_poly.type
_entity_poly.pdbx_seq_one_letter_code
_entity_poly.pdbx_strand_id
1 'polypeptide(L)'
;MLNVDTTINEQVLQQIPSPTVDDEELSRQDAVPTLDEVVKAIGQIKNKKAPGKDGVPAELLKAGGHYIAEWLHEIIRDVWEQEVMHVSYILSLGERTLGIANLRADGK
;
A
#
# COMPACT_ATOMS: atom_id res chain seq x y z
N MET A 1 18.95 -11.65 -29.78
CA MET A 1 17.93 -12.38 -29.02
C MET A 1 18.64 -13.37 -28.12
N LEU A 2 18.43 -13.34 -26.81
CA LEU A 2 18.51 -14.52 -25.93
C LEU A 2 17.71 -14.22 -24.64
N ASN A 3 16.38 -14.22 -24.74
CA ASN A 3 15.54 -14.59 -23.61
C ASN A 3 15.68 -16.11 -23.50
N VAL A 4 16.66 -16.57 -22.73
CA VAL A 4 16.89 -17.99 -22.50
C VAL A 4 15.80 -18.43 -21.54
N ASP A 5 14.95 -19.38 -21.92
CA ASP A 5 14.06 -20.10 -21.00
C ASP A 5 14.94 -20.84 -19.99
N THR A 6 15.41 -20.11 -18.98
CA THR A 6 16.25 -20.64 -17.93
C THR A 6 15.29 -21.24 -16.92
N THR A 7 15.15 -22.56 -16.97
CA THR A 7 14.62 -23.35 -15.86
C THR A 7 15.39 -22.91 -14.61
N ILE A 8 14.71 -22.24 -13.70
CA ILE A 8 15.30 -21.82 -12.43
C ILE A 8 15.74 -23.11 -11.71
N ASN A 9 17.05 -23.33 -11.65
CA ASN A 9 17.60 -24.48 -10.95
C ASN A 9 17.45 -24.24 -9.45
N GLU A 10 16.63 -25.04 -8.78
CA GLU A 10 16.38 -24.95 -7.33
C GLU A 10 17.69 -25.05 -6.52
N GLN A 11 18.66 -25.81 -7.02
CA GLN A 11 20.01 -25.91 -6.49
C GLN A 11 20.76 -24.56 -6.43
N VAL A 12 20.50 -23.66 -7.39
CA VAL A 12 21.10 -22.32 -7.43
C VAL A 12 20.41 -21.38 -6.45
N LEU A 13 19.10 -21.55 -6.22
CA LEU A 13 18.36 -20.79 -5.21
C LEU A 13 18.92 -21.06 -3.80
N GLN A 14 19.33 -22.30 -3.51
CA GLN A 14 19.93 -22.67 -2.21
C GLN A 14 21.35 -22.12 -2.00
N GLN A 15 22.02 -21.62 -3.04
CA GLN A 15 23.34 -21.00 -2.94
C GLN A 15 23.27 -19.49 -2.67
N ILE A 16 22.07 -18.90 -2.71
CA ILE A 16 21.87 -17.52 -2.28
C ILE A 16 21.96 -17.49 -0.76
N PRO A 17 22.89 -16.73 -0.15
CA PRO A 17 22.96 -16.60 1.29
C PRO A 17 21.68 -15.94 1.80
N SER A 18 20.85 -16.69 2.53
CA SER A 18 19.75 -16.11 3.29
C SER A 18 20.33 -15.20 4.37
N PRO A 19 19.81 -13.97 4.53
CA PRO A 19 20.23 -13.11 5.63
C PRO A 19 19.95 -13.83 6.95
N THR A 20 20.94 -13.85 7.84
CA THR A 20 20.76 -14.31 9.22
C THR A 20 19.98 -13.23 9.98
N VAL A 21 18.66 -13.27 9.84
CA VAL A 21 17.74 -12.52 10.70
C VAL A 21 17.56 -13.30 12.00
N ASP A 22 17.61 -12.61 13.13
CA ASP A 22 17.27 -13.21 14.41
C ASP A 22 15.76 -13.43 14.51
N ASP A 23 15.34 -14.30 15.44
CA ASP A 23 13.93 -14.66 15.62
C ASP A 23 13.07 -13.42 15.96
N GLU A 24 13.67 -12.39 16.57
CA GLU A 24 13.00 -11.14 16.92
C GLU A 24 12.70 -10.29 15.68
N GLU A 25 13.64 -10.15 14.75
CA GLU A 25 13.40 -9.43 13.50
C GLU A 25 12.40 -10.17 12.61
N LEU A 26 12.47 -11.51 12.59
CA LEU A 26 11.49 -12.32 11.86
C LEU A 26 10.08 -12.10 12.42
N SER A 27 9.93 -12.15 13.75
CA SER A 27 8.65 -11.87 14.41
C SER A 27 8.15 -10.44 14.17
N ARG A 28 9.05 -9.46 14.00
CA ARG A 28 8.66 -8.09 13.67
C ARG A 28 8.15 -7.98 12.24
N GLN A 29 8.73 -8.71 11.29
CA GLN A 29 8.32 -8.70 9.88
C GLN A 29 6.98 -9.39 9.65
N ASP A 30 6.67 -10.43 10.41
CA ASP A 30 5.39 -11.14 10.34
C ASP A 30 4.25 -10.41 11.09
N ALA A 31 4.58 -9.40 11.88
CA ALA A 31 3.60 -8.61 12.61
C ALA A 31 2.78 -7.70 11.67
N VAL A 32 1.50 -7.53 12.01
CA VAL A 32 0.62 -6.59 11.31
C VAL A 32 1.22 -5.18 11.35
N PRO A 33 1.31 -4.47 10.21
CA PRO A 33 1.79 -3.11 10.17
C PRO A 33 1.01 -2.18 11.10
N THR A 34 1.72 -1.33 11.82
CA THR A 34 1.14 -0.34 12.74
C THR A 34 0.73 0.94 12.00
N LEU A 35 -0.19 1.70 12.59
CA LEU A 35 -0.61 2.99 12.01
C LEU A 35 0.56 3.98 11.86
N ASP A 36 1.50 3.99 12.80
CA ASP A 36 2.68 4.87 12.75
C ASP A 36 3.59 4.51 11.57
N GLU A 37 3.76 3.22 11.26
CA GLU A 37 4.49 2.77 10.07
C GLU A 37 3.79 3.21 8.79
N VAL A 38 2.46 3.12 8.72
CA VAL A 38 1.67 3.61 7.58
C VAL A 38 1.83 5.12 7.40
N VAL A 39 1.73 5.89 8.49
CA VAL A 39 1.93 7.36 8.48
C VAL A 39 3.35 7.71 7.99
N LYS A 40 4.37 7.03 8.50
CA LYS A 40 5.77 7.20 8.07
C LYS A 40 5.92 6.85 6.59
N ALA A 41 5.34 5.75 6.14
CA ALA A 41 5.41 5.31 4.75
C ALA A 41 4.78 6.35 3.81
N ILE A 42 3.59 6.88 4.14
CA ILE A 42 2.94 7.95 3.37
C ILE A 42 3.85 9.19 3.27
N GLY A 43 4.50 9.56 4.38
CA GLY A 43 5.46 10.67 4.41
C GLY A 43 6.66 10.47 3.49
N GLN A 44 7.15 9.24 3.37
CA GLN A 44 8.32 8.87 2.56
C GLN A 44 8.03 8.77 1.05
N ILE A 45 6.77 8.74 0.62
CA ILE A 45 6.41 8.69 -0.81
C ILE A 45 7.03 9.91 -1.52
N LYS A 46 7.66 9.71 -2.68
CA LYS A 46 8.27 10.83 -3.44
C LYS A 46 7.19 11.61 -4.18
N ASN A 47 7.16 12.93 -3.97
CA ASN A 47 6.27 13.85 -4.71
C ASN A 47 6.71 13.97 -6.17
N LYS A 48 5.81 14.49 -7.03
CA LYS A 48 6.02 14.78 -8.46
C LYS A 48 6.37 13.55 -9.30
N LYS A 49 6.06 12.36 -8.78
CA LYS A 49 6.05 11.14 -9.59
C LYS A 49 4.73 11.06 -10.34
N ALA A 50 4.77 10.46 -11.52
CA ALA A 50 3.55 10.14 -12.25
C ALA A 50 2.63 9.27 -11.36
N PRO A 51 1.32 9.52 -11.32
CA PRO A 51 0.37 8.66 -10.62
C PRO A 51 0.48 7.21 -11.12
N GLY A 52 0.14 6.25 -10.27
CA GLY A 52 0.02 4.87 -10.68
C GLY A 52 -1.14 4.65 -11.64
N LYS A 53 -1.42 3.38 -11.95
CA LYS A 53 -2.63 2.99 -12.71
C LYS A 53 -3.93 3.42 -12.02
N ASP A 54 -3.87 3.61 -10.71
CA ASP A 54 -4.94 4.13 -9.88
C ASP A 54 -5.26 5.62 -10.11
N GLY A 55 -4.37 6.36 -10.79
CA GLY A 55 -4.52 7.79 -11.00
C GLY A 55 -4.33 8.64 -9.74
N VAL A 56 -3.87 8.04 -8.63
CA VAL A 56 -3.74 8.72 -7.34
C VAL A 56 -2.31 9.31 -7.21
N PRO A 57 -2.15 10.64 -7.14
CA PRO A 57 -0.84 11.24 -6.95
C PRO A 57 -0.39 11.15 -5.49
N ALA A 58 0.93 11.08 -5.28
CA ALA A 58 1.54 11.03 -3.95
C ALA A 58 1.13 12.22 -3.06
N GLU A 59 0.92 13.38 -3.67
CA GLU A 59 0.47 14.59 -3.02
C GLU A 59 -0.92 14.44 -2.41
N LEU A 60 -1.82 13.68 -3.06
CA LEU A 60 -3.17 13.46 -2.56
C LEU A 60 -3.16 12.54 -1.33
N LEU A 61 -2.35 11.49 -1.37
CA LEU A 61 -2.14 10.59 -0.23
C LEU A 61 -1.60 11.35 0.98
N LYS A 62 -0.65 12.25 0.75
CA LYS A 62 -0.07 13.09 1.81
C LYS A 62 -1.02 14.17 2.31
N ALA A 63 -1.77 14.81 1.42
CA ALA A 63 -2.75 15.84 1.77
C ALA A 63 -3.92 15.26 2.58
N GLY A 64 -4.21 13.97 2.40
CA GLY A 64 -5.23 13.24 3.13
C GLY A 64 -5.00 13.11 4.64
N GLY A 65 -3.77 13.33 5.13
CA GLY A 65 -3.46 13.38 6.56
C GLY A 65 -3.85 12.10 7.31
N HIS A 66 -4.30 12.26 8.57
CA HIS A 66 -4.56 11.15 9.50
C HIS A 66 -5.67 10.20 9.05
N TYR A 67 -6.89 10.71 8.83
CA TYR A 67 -7.42 10.69 7.47
C TYR A 67 -7.29 9.38 6.67
N ILE A 68 -6.50 9.55 5.61
CA ILE A 68 -6.11 8.51 4.67
C ILE A 68 -5.17 7.48 5.30
N ALA A 69 -4.37 7.85 6.31
CA ALA A 69 -3.50 6.89 6.99
C ALA A 69 -4.29 5.84 7.78
N GLU A 70 -5.34 6.23 8.51
CA GLU A 70 -6.24 5.29 9.21
C GLU A 70 -6.95 4.37 8.21
N TRP A 71 -7.52 4.94 7.15
CA TRP A 71 -8.21 4.16 6.12
C TRP A 71 -7.28 3.17 5.41
N LEU A 72 -6.05 3.56 5.07
CA LEU A 72 -5.05 2.65 4.50
C LEU A 72 -4.61 1.59 5.51
N HIS A 73 -4.48 1.94 6.79
CA HIS A 73 -4.11 1.00 7.84
C HIS A 73 -5.15 -0.10 8.01
N GLU A 74 -6.44 0.23 7.96
CA GLU A 74 -7.52 -0.76 7.98
C GLU A 74 -7.41 -1.74 6.80
N ILE A 75 -7.22 -1.22 5.58
CA ILE A 75 -7.08 -2.07 4.39
C ILE A 75 -5.84 -2.96 4.49
N ILE A 76 -4.69 -2.39 4.89
CA ILE A 76 -3.44 -3.13 5.02
C ILE A 76 -3.58 -4.24 6.05
N ARG A 77 -4.20 -3.96 7.21
CA ARG A 77 -4.48 -4.97 8.25
C ARG A 77 -5.38 -6.07 7.71
N ASP A 78 -6.48 -5.71 7.05
CA ASP A 78 -7.42 -6.69 6.51
C ASP A 78 -6.74 -7.62 5.49
N VAL A 79 -5.89 -7.07 4.62
CA VAL A 79 -5.11 -7.87 3.65
C VAL A 79 -4.07 -8.73 4.36
N TRP A 80 -3.42 -8.21 5.41
CA TRP A 80 -2.41 -8.95 6.17
C TRP A 80 -3.00 -10.14 6.94
N GLU A 81 -4.19 -9.97 7.52
CA GLU A 81 -4.83 -11.01 8.35
C GLU A 81 -5.66 -12.00 7.54
N GLN A 82 -6.31 -11.55 6.47
CA GLN A 82 -7.28 -12.35 5.72
C GLN A 82 -6.79 -12.79 4.34
N GLU A 83 -5.63 -12.29 3.86
CA GLU A 83 -5.14 -12.46 2.49
C GLU A 83 -6.16 -12.09 1.38
N VAL A 84 -7.23 -11.36 1.74
CA VAL A 84 -8.35 -11.02 0.85
C VAL A 84 -8.51 -9.51 0.76
N MET A 85 -8.36 -8.98 -0.47
CA MET A 85 -8.74 -7.61 -0.80
C MET A 85 -10.26 -7.54 -1.03
N HIS A 86 -11.00 -6.91 -0.12
CA HIS A 86 -12.45 -6.81 -0.27
C HIS A 86 -12.83 -5.82 -1.40
N VAL A 87 -13.51 -6.31 -2.44
CA VAL A 87 -13.92 -5.51 -3.62
C VAL A 87 -14.82 -4.32 -3.24
N SER A 88 -15.51 -4.41 -2.09
CA SER A 88 -16.35 -3.33 -1.54
C SER A 88 -15.58 -2.03 -1.24
N TYR A 89 -14.26 -2.09 -1.02
CA TYR A 89 -13.44 -0.90 -0.81
C TYR A 89 -13.30 -0.06 -2.08
N ILE A 90 -13.34 -0.67 -3.27
CA ILE A 90 -13.28 0.03 -4.55
C ILE A 90 -14.57 0.83 -4.80
N LEU A 91 -15.71 0.31 -4.36
CA LEU A 91 -17.01 0.97 -4.50
C LEU A 91 -17.18 2.14 -3.53
N SER A 92 -16.68 2.02 -2.29
CA SER A 92 -16.80 3.10 -1.30
C SER A 92 -15.98 4.35 -1.65
N LEU A 93 -14.86 4.20 -2.37
CA LEU A 93 -14.11 5.34 -2.91
C LEU A 93 -14.90 6.14 -3.95
N GLY A 94 -15.80 5.50 -4.70
CA GLY A 94 -16.67 6.15 -5.67
C GLY A 94 -17.79 6.98 -5.04
N GLU A 95 -18.36 6.50 -3.93
CA GLU A 95 -19.50 7.18 -3.28
C GLU A 95 -19.08 8.35 -2.39
N ARG A 96 -17.86 8.31 -1.83
CA ARG A 96 -17.36 9.34 -0.91
C ARG A 96 -16.80 10.58 -1.59
N THR A 97 -16.44 10.48 -2.87
CA THR A 97 -16.00 11.62 -3.70
C THR A 97 -17.16 12.44 -4.27
N LEU A 98 -18.37 11.86 -4.34
CA LEU A 98 -19.59 12.58 -4.74
C LEU A 98 -20.15 13.47 -3.62
N GLY A 99 -19.83 13.18 -2.36
CA GLY A 99 -20.22 13.99 -1.20
C GLY A 99 -19.50 15.34 -1.08
N ILE A 100 -18.27 15.44 -1.59
CA ILE A 100 -17.48 16.69 -1.56
C ILE A 100 -17.78 17.64 -2.72
N ALA A 101 -18.45 17.17 -3.79
CA ALA A 101 -18.82 17.99 -4.94
C ALA A 101 -20.09 18.83 -4.72
N ASN A 102 -20.95 18.47 -3.75
CA ASN A 102 -22.24 19.13 -3.51
C ASN A 102 -22.20 20.31 -2.51
N LEU A 103 -21.03 20.70 -2.00
CA LEU A 103 -20.90 21.83 -1.05
C LEU A 103 -20.34 23.12 -1.66
N ARG A 104 -20.27 23.24 -2.99
CA ARG A 104 -19.79 24.47 -3.68
C ARG A 104 -20.85 25.18 -4.54
N ALA A 105 -22.10 24.72 -4.52
CA ALA A 105 -23.14 25.24 -5.40
C ALA A 105 -24.35 25.84 -4.67
N ASP A 106 -24.18 26.44 -3.49
CA ASP A 106 -25.20 27.34 -2.93
C ASP A 106 -24.52 28.43 -2.10
N GLY A 107 -24.38 29.59 -2.71
CA GLY A 107 -23.64 30.73 -2.18
C GLY A 107 -23.60 31.90 -3.14
N LYS A 108 -24.76 32.25 -3.71
CA LYS A 108 -25.07 33.60 -4.19
C LYS A 108 -26.57 33.82 -4.27
#